data_AF-A0A0F2R776-F1
#
_entry.id   AF-A0A0F2R776-F1
#
_cell.length_a   1.000
_cell.length_b   1.000
_cell.length_c   1.000
_cell.angle_alpha   90.00
_cell.angle_beta   90.00
_cell.angle_gamma   90.00
#
_symmetry.space_group_name_H-M   'P 1'
#
loop_
_entity.id
_entity.type
_entity.pdbx_description
1 polymer ?
#
loop_
_entity_poly.entity_id
_entity_poly.type
_entity_poly.pdbx_seq_one_letter_code
_entity_poly.pdbx_strand_id
1 'polypeptide(L)'
;MSICILFLHSCAVTRDVLAILPPPGQDPDSIPKNYFLVDEKVDVIGRPAVIRLEKGETLPDIARHFSLGINTLAAANPAVDVWVPGAGDRIVLPLSFILPEADREGIVINLAAMRLFSFRKKGNLQAVATYPVGVGTAERPTPKGLMSITRKKFQPTWYVPASIAADHREKGDPLPAMVPPGPLNPLGEHALYLSESGYLIHGTNKPASIGLRASNGCIRLYPEDIKQLFDTTPVKTPVRIMNQPYLIGRRNGMIYLEAHTPFEESSTAELKKVYAKLKKIEKNTGLTLDWDKVEKVLAETRGIPVVISASGAGGETAVAETIKLRHPLALYGQPQVPEFRIDAWYVLAATMRDTVEACRLAAILNHQGPQIPARVLSKSGRHRVLAGPFHNEGEAKNASKRLRIDLEIDGILVAPVQHE
;
A
#
# COMPACT_ATOMS: atom_id res chain seq x y z
N MET A 1 -27.13 -61.40 55.90
CA MET A 1 -28.15 -60.34 55.97
C MET A 1 -27.70 -59.20 55.10
N SER A 2 -28.56 -58.80 54.16
CA SER A 2 -28.30 -57.94 53.00
C SER A 2 -27.79 -56.54 53.33
N ILE A 3 -26.85 -56.05 52.52
CA ILE A 3 -26.63 -54.61 52.31
C ILE A 3 -26.59 -54.37 50.80
N CYS A 4 -27.66 -53.75 50.29
CA CYS A 4 -27.78 -53.25 48.93
C CYS A 4 -26.74 -52.15 48.69
N ILE A 5 -25.89 -52.33 47.69
CA ILE A 5 -25.06 -51.25 47.12
C ILE A 5 -25.70 -50.87 45.78
N LEU A 6 -26.38 -49.73 45.75
CA LEU A 6 -26.83 -49.09 44.52
C LEU A 6 -25.61 -48.55 43.77
N PHE A 7 -25.32 -49.11 42.60
CA PHE A 7 -24.40 -48.54 41.62
C PHE A 7 -25.15 -47.43 40.84
N LEU A 8 -24.79 -46.18 41.10
CA LEU A 8 -25.15 -45.06 40.24
C LEU A 8 -24.34 -45.14 38.93
N HIS A 9 -25.04 -45.39 37.82
CA HIS A 9 -24.54 -45.11 36.48
C HIS A 9 -24.43 -43.59 36.30
N SER A 10 -23.22 -43.07 36.09
CA SER A 10 -23.02 -41.73 35.54
C SER A 10 -22.31 -41.85 34.20
N CYS A 11 -23.00 -41.34 33.18
CA CYS A 11 -22.64 -41.32 31.78
C CYS A 11 -21.22 -40.83 31.50
N ALA A 12 -20.48 -41.62 30.72
CA ALA A 12 -19.50 -41.08 29.81
C ALA A 12 -20.23 -40.19 28.80
N VAL A 13 -19.79 -38.93 28.65
CA VAL A 13 -19.80 -38.08 27.43
C VAL A 13 -19.41 -36.66 27.91
N THR A 14 -18.11 -36.39 27.99
CA THR A 14 -17.54 -35.02 27.89
C THR A 14 -16.06 -35.14 27.54
N ARG A 15 -15.75 -35.69 26.37
CA ARG A 15 -14.47 -35.53 25.68
C ARG A 15 -14.84 -35.64 24.21
N ASP A 16 -15.13 -34.49 23.59
CA ASP A 16 -15.06 -34.24 22.13
C ASP A 16 -15.82 -32.96 21.74
N VAL A 17 -15.45 -31.81 22.33
CA VAL A 17 -15.81 -30.48 21.78
C VAL A 17 -14.61 -29.51 21.84
N LEU A 18 -13.39 -30.03 21.67
CA LEU A 18 -12.18 -29.19 21.52
C LEU A 18 -11.46 -29.37 20.17
N ALA A 19 -12.18 -29.92 19.18
CA ALA A 19 -11.91 -29.77 17.76
C ALA A 19 -13.15 -29.07 17.20
N ILE A 20 -13.13 -27.87 16.62
CA ILE A 20 -12.31 -27.36 15.53
C ILE A 20 -12.22 -25.82 15.72
N LEU A 21 -11.19 -25.32 16.39
CA LEU A 21 -10.78 -23.94 16.18
C LEU A 21 -9.66 -23.95 15.14
N PRO A 22 -9.71 -23.14 14.08
CA PRO A 22 -8.61 -23.03 13.14
C PRO A 22 -7.34 -22.66 13.94
N PRO A 23 -6.16 -23.19 13.58
CA PRO A 23 -4.93 -22.86 14.28
C PRO A 23 -4.77 -21.33 14.32
N PRO A 24 -4.37 -20.77 15.47
CA PRO A 24 -4.22 -19.32 15.60
C PRO A 24 -3.25 -18.83 14.53
N GLY A 25 -3.64 -17.76 13.82
CA GLY A 25 -2.74 -17.11 12.87
C GLY A 25 -1.45 -16.65 13.53
N GLN A 26 -0.42 -16.42 12.73
CA GLN A 26 0.82 -15.83 13.20
C GLN A 26 0.62 -14.36 13.57
N ASP A 27 1.53 -13.83 14.40
CA ASP A 27 1.56 -12.42 14.77
C ASP A 27 1.96 -11.56 13.56
N PRO A 28 1.18 -10.53 13.17
CA PRO A 28 1.54 -9.58 12.12
C PRO A 28 2.93 -8.95 12.25
N ASP A 29 3.45 -8.79 13.47
CA ASP A 29 4.75 -8.18 13.71
C ASP A 29 5.92 -9.17 13.66
N SER A 30 5.62 -10.47 13.60
CA SER A 30 6.63 -11.53 13.46
C SER A 30 7.11 -11.74 12.03
N ILE A 31 6.41 -11.18 11.03
CA ILE A 31 6.78 -11.33 9.62
C ILE A 31 7.60 -10.12 9.13
N PRO A 32 8.69 -10.34 8.39
CA PRO A 32 9.41 -9.24 7.76
C PRO A 32 8.53 -8.55 6.72
N LYS A 33 8.22 -7.26 6.95
CA LYS A 33 7.37 -6.45 6.06
C LYS A 33 8.19 -5.76 4.96
N ASN A 34 9.33 -5.19 5.35
CA ASN A 34 10.12 -4.30 4.51
C ASN A 34 11.64 -4.60 4.51
N TYR A 35 12.19 -5.38 5.44
CA TYR A 35 13.63 -5.64 5.53
C TYR A 35 13.96 -7.14 5.42
N PHE A 36 14.92 -7.48 4.57
CA PHE A 36 15.30 -8.86 4.26
C PHE A 36 16.81 -9.00 4.22
N LEU A 37 17.32 -10.14 4.68
CA LEU A 37 18.68 -10.59 4.42
C LEU A 37 18.63 -11.66 3.33
N VAL A 38 19.36 -11.42 2.24
CA VAL A 38 19.38 -12.30 1.07
C VAL A 38 20.79 -12.73 0.73
N ASP A 39 20.87 -13.99 0.33
CA ASP A 39 22.01 -14.52 -0.40
C ASP A 39 22.03 -13.93 -1.82
N GLU A 40 23.22 -13.78 -2.40
CA GLU A 40 23.40 -13.21 -3.74
C GLU A 40 22.62 -13.97 -4.83
N LYS A 41 22.34 -15.26 -4.64
CA LYS A 41 21.66 -16.13 -5.62
C LYS A 41 20.14 -16.16 -5.49
N VAL A 42 19.56 -15.46 -4.52
CA VAL A 42 18.11 -15.42 -4.29
C VAL A 42 17.54 -14.12 -4.85
N ASP A 43 16.54 -14.22 -5.73
CA ASP A 43 15.85 -13.05 -6.31
C ASP A 43 14.47 -12.82 -5.69
N VAL A 44 13.88 -13.82 -5.02
CA VAL A 44 12.54 -13.69 -4.43
C VAL A 44 12.64 -13.53 -2.92
N ILE A 45 12.17 -12.39 -2.41
CA ILE A 45 12.15 -12.06 -0.99
C ILE A 45 10.73 -12.10 -0.43
N GLY A 46 10.64 -12.24 0.89
CA GLY A 46 9.36 -12.25 1.60
C GLY A 46 8.46 -13.44 1.29
N ARG A 47 7.24 -13.40 1.79
CA ARG A 47 6.24 -14.46 1.66
C ARG A 47 4.85 -13.84 1.60
N PRO A 48 3.95 -14.32 0.74
CA PRO A 48 2.58 -13.85 0.77
C PRO A 48 1.93 -14.22 2.11
N ALA A 49 1.01 -13.38 2.55
CA ALA A 49 0.20 -13.62 3.74
C ALA A 49 -1.29 -13.46 3.43
N VAL A 50 -2.15 -13.95 4.32
CA VAL A 50 -3.60 -13.74 4.28
C VAL A 50 -4.05 -13.26 5.64
N ILE A 51 -4.91 -12.25 5.64
CA ILE A 51 -5.56 -11.68 6.82
C ILE A 51 -7.07 -11.64 6.59
N ARG A 52 -7.84 -11.61 7.68
CA ARG A 52 -9.29 -11.34 7.66
C ARG A 52 -9.53 -9.90 8.09
N LEU A 53 -10.35 -9.19 7.33
CA LEU A 53 -10.71 -7.81 7.62
C LEU A 53 -11.71 -7.69 8.78
N GLU A 54 -11.58 -6.63 9.57
CA GLU A 54 -12.57 -6.20 10.54
C GLU A 54 -13.55 -5.18 9.93
N LYS A 55 -14.63 -4.90 10.68
CA LYS A 55 -15.69 -4.02 10.19
C LYS A 55 -15.22 -2.57 10.14
N GLY A 56 -15.38 -1.93 8.98
CA GLY A 56 -15.11 -0.50 8.79
C GLY A 56 -13.66 -0.20 8.37
N GLU A 57 -12.84 -1.23 8.16
CA GLU A 57 -11.50 -1.08 7.60
C GLU A 57 -11.54 -0.85 6.10
N THR A 58 -10.50 -0.21 5.58
CA THR A 58 -10.31 0.02 4.15
C THR A 58 -9.02 -0.66 3.68
N LEU A 59 -8.89 -0.93 2.37
CA LEU A 59 -7.62 -1.42 1.84
C LEU A 59 -6.45 -0.44 2.07
N PRO A 60 -6.63 0.90 1.99
CA PRO A 60 -5.59 1.85 2.40
C PRO A 60 -5.09 1.69 3.85
N ASP A 61 -5.96 1.37 4.80
CA ASP A 61 -5.55 1.11 6.20
C ASP A 61 -4.61 -0.09 6.28
N ILE A 62 -5.01 -1.20 5.66
CA ILE A 62 -4.21 -2.43 5.61
C ILE A 62 -2.92 -2.20 4.85
N ALA A 63 -2.98 -1.53 3.69
CA ALA A 63 -1.84 -1.27 2.84
C ALA A 63 -0.76 -0.51 3.62
N ARG A 64 -1.16 0.57 4.32
CA ARG A 64 -0.22 1.34 5.14
C ARG A 64 0.35 0.51 6.30
N HIS A 65 -0.48 -0.23 7.02
CA HIS A 65 -0.04 -1.05 8.14
C HIS A 65 1.05 -2.07 7.76
N PHE A 66 0.94 -2.64 6.55
CA PHE A 66 1.87 -3.66 6.05
C PHE A 66 2.94 -3.12 5.09
N SER A 67 3.11 -1.79 4.95
CA SER A 67 4.05 -1.15 4.01
C SER A 67 3.86 -1.67 2.56
N LEU A 68 2.61 -1.59 2.11
CA LEU A 68 2.15 -1.91 0.76
C LEU A 68 1.53 -0.67 0.09
N GLY A 69 1.56 -0.64 -1.24
CA GLY A 69 0.84 0.34 -2.04
C GLY A 69 -0.62 -0.07 -2.18
N ILE A 70 -1.52 0.91 -2.29
CA ILE A 70 -2.97 0.65 -2.46
C ILE A 70 -3.20 -0.14 -3.75
N ASN A 71 -2.50 0.21 -4.85
CA ASN A 71 -2.57 -0.53 -6.10
C ASN A 71 -2.15 -2.00 -5.95
N THR A 72 -1.07 -2.27 -5.22
CA THR A 72 -0.57 -3.64 -5.03
C THR A 72 -1.59 -4.47 -4.28
N LEU A 73 -2.22 -3.91 -3.23
CA LEU A 73 -3.22 -4.61 -2.46
C LEU A 73 -4.53 -4.82 -3.25
N ALA A 74 -4.96 -3.82 -4.03
CA ALA A 74 -6.13 -3.92 -4.89
C ALA A 74 -5.94 -4.93 -6.04
N ALA A 75 -4.80 -4.89 -6.73
CA ALA A 75 -4.47 -5.83 -7.81
C ALA A 75 -4.35 -7.28 -7.30
N ALA A 76 -3.84 -7.46 -6.08
CA ALA A 76 -3.82 -8.75 -5.42
C ALA A 76 -5.23 -9.26 -5.05
N ASN A 77 -6.23 -8.39 -4.91
CA ASN A 77 -7.58 -8.71 -4.43
C ASN A 77 -8.67 -8.06 -5.29
N PRO A 78 -8.80 -8.41 -6.59
CA PRO A 78 -9.64 -7.68 -7.55
C PRO A 78 -11.15 -7.74 -7.26
N ALA A 79 -11.60 -8.66 -6.40
CA ALA A 79 -13.01 -8.79 -6.00
C ALA A 79 -13.37 -7.98 -4.74
N VAL A 80 -12.40 -7.28 -4.13
CA VAL A 80 -12.57 -6.57 -2.86
C VAL A 80 -12.62 -5.08 -3.12
N ASP A 81 -13.65 -4.41 -2.61
CA ASP A 81 -13.77 -2.95 -2.70
C ASP A 81 -12.65 -2.27 -1.89
N VAL A 82 -12.02 -1.25 -2.48
CA VAL A 82 -10.88 -0.54 -1.87
C VAL A 82 -11.27 0.21 -0.60
N TRP A 83 -12.48 0.77 -0.56
CA TRP A 83 -12.91 1.72 0.45
C TRP A 83 -13.98 1.16 1.38
N VAL A 84 -14.74 0.18 0.93
CA VAL A 84 -15.81 -0.47 1.73
C VAL A 84 -15.73 -1.99 1.58
N PRO A 85 -14.58 -2.63 1.88
CA PRO A 85 -14.49 -4.07 1.85
C PRO A 85 -15.42 -4.73 2.88
N GLY A 86 -15.79 -5.99 2.63
CA GLY A 86 -16.65 -6.76 3.52
C GLY A 86 -15.93 -7.14 4.82
N ALA A 87 -16.63 -6.99 5.95
CA ALA A 87 -16.13 -7.52 7.21
C ALA A 87 -15.99 -9.06 7.12
N GLY A 88 -14.84 -9.59 7.52
CA GLY A 88 -14.52 -11.01 7.42
C GLY A 88 -13.96 -11.46 6.07
N ASP A 89 -13.90 -10.56 5.08
CA ASP A 89 -13.23 -10.83 3.80
C ASP A 89 -11.79 -11.28 4.04
N ARG A 90 -11.37 -12.30 3.29
CA ARG A 90 -10.00 -12.82 3.34
C ARG A 90 -9.22 -12.16 2.22
N ILE A 91 -8.25 -11.33 2.58
CA ILE A 91 -7.40 -10.65 1.59
C ILE A 91 -6.00 -11.22 1.60
N VAL A 92 -5.41 -11.29 0.41
CA VAL A 92 -4.01 -11.63 0.19
C VAL A 92 -3.17 -10.38 0.38
N LEU A 93 -2.15 -10.48 1.23
CA LEU A 93 -1.09 -9.51 1.39
C LEU A 93 0.10 -9.93 0.51
N PRO A 94 0.40 -9.19 -0.57
CA PRO A 94 1.50 -9.48 -1.50
C PRO A 94 2.86 -9.10 -0.89
N LEU A 95 3.22 -9.68 0.27
CA LEU A 95 4.46 -9.44 1.01
C LEU A 95 5.63 -10.29 0.49
N SER A 96 5.57 -10.71 -0.78
CA SER A 96 6.66 -11.37 -1.49
C SER A 96 6.96 -10.56 -2.73
N PHE A 97 8.25 -10.37 -3.03
CA PHE A 97 8.69 -9.51 -4.13
C PHE A 97 9.81 -10.18 -4.92
N ILE A 98 9.80 -10.03 -6.24
CA ILE A 98 10.97 -10.31 -7.07
C ILE A 98 11.85 -9.07 -7.11
N LEU A 99 13.14 -9.22 -6.81
CA LEU A 99 14.12 -8.15 -6.91
C LEU A 99 14.27 -7.70 -8.38
N PRO A 100 14.31 -6.38 -8.67
CA PRO A 100 14.49 -5.89 -10.03
C PRO A 100 15.78 -6.39 -10.68
N GLU A 101 15.77 -6.57 -12.00
CA GLU A 101 16.95 -6.95 -12.77
C GLU A 101 17.86 -5.72 -12.92
N ALA A 102 18.71 -5.49 -11.92
CA ALA A 102 19.66 -4.39 -11.83
C ALA A 102 20.81 -4.73 -10.87
N ASP A 103 21.86 -3.91 -10.90
CA ASP A 103 22.90 -3.96 -9.88
C ASP A 103 22.26 -3.76 -8.50
N ARG A 104 22.50 -4.71 -7.61
CA ARG A 104 21.95 -4.70 -6.25
C ARG A 104 22.77 -3.79 -5.35
N GLU A 105 22.81 -2.51 -5.69
CA GLU A 105 23.56 -1.46 -5.00
C GLU A 105 22.74 -0.17 -4.87
N GLY A 106 22.84 0.48 -3.72
CA GLY A 106 22.19 1.77 -3.48
C GLY A 106 20.67 1.65 -3.51
N ILE A 107 20.01 2.49 -4.29
CA ILE A 107 18.56 2.51 -4.41
C ILE A 107 18.15 2.14 -5.83
N VAL A 108 17.24 1.18 -5.97
CA VAL A 108 16.58 0.83 -7.22
C VAL A 108 15.08 1.06 -7.07
N ILE A 109 14.49 1.81 -7.99
CA ILE A 109 13.05 2.09 -8.01
C ILE A 109 12.48 1.48 -9.29
N ASN A 110 11.55 0.54 -9.13
CA ASN A 110 10.78 0.00 -10.24
C ASN A 110 9.41 0.68 -10.27
N LEU A 111 9.20 1.51 -11.30
CA LEU A 111 7.98 2.30 -11.48
C LEU A 111 6.74 1.40 -11.68
N ALA A 112 6.84 0.34 -12.50
CA ALA A 112 5.71 -0.57 -12.74
C ALA A 112 5.26 -1.29 -11.46
N ALA A 113 6.21 -1.72 -10.63
CA ALA A 113 5.91 -2.33 -9.34
C ALA A 113 5.50 -1.28 -8.27
N MET A 114 5.67 0.01 -8.56
CA MET A 114 5.57 1.12 -7.62
C MET A 114 6.31 0.83 -6.31
N ARG A 115 7.56 0.35 -6.45
CA ARG A 115 8.34 -0.11 -5.31
C ARG A 115 9.81 0.31 -5.38
N LEU A 116 10.32 0.74 -4.24
CA LEU A 116 11.72 1.07 -4.00
C LEU A 116 12.41 -0.10 -3.31
N PHE A 117 13.66 -0.37 -3.68
CA PHE A 117 14.55 -1.34 -3.07
C PHE A 117 15.85 -0.62 -2.70
N SER A 118 16.27 -0.69 -1.44
CA SER A 118 17.54 -0.18 -0.95
C SER A 118 18.45 -1.35 -0.59
N PHE A 119 19.55 -1.47 -1.33
CA PHE A 119 20.53 -2.53 -1.20
C PHE A 119 21.74 -2.06 -0.42
N ARG A 120 22.13 -2.83 0.60
CA ARG A 120 23.31 -2.57 1.42
C ARG A 120 24.06 -3.89 1.67
N LYS A 121 25.40 -3.85 1.62
CA LYS A 121 26.21 -5.00 2.02
C LYS A 121 26.20 -5.13 3.55
N LYS A 122 26.05 -6.37 4.05
CA LYS A 122 26.13 -6.71 5.48
C LYS A 122 26.93 -8.01 5.64
N GLY A 123 28.26 -7.88 5.72
CA GLY A 123 29.17 -9.02 5.65
C GLY A 123 29.05 -9.72 4.30
N ASN A 124 28.87 -11.05 4.32
CA ASN A 124 28.67 -11.87 3.11
C ASN A 124 27.22 -11.89 2.61
N LEU A 125 26.29 -11.26 3.34
CA LEU A 125 24.89 -11.18 2.96
C LEU A 125 24.57 -9.79 2.41
N GLN A 126 23.50 -9.73 1.63
CA GLN A 126 22.92 -8.48 1.18
C GLN A 126 21.67 -8.16 1.99
N ALA A 127 21.67 -6.98 2.60
CA ALA A 127 20.48 -6.41 3.22
C ALA A 127 19.67 -5.66 2.17
N VAL A 128 18.37 -5.97 2.10
CA VAL A 128 17.41 -5.31 1.21
C VAL A 128 16.29 -4.74 2.05
N ALA A 129 16.15 -3.41 2.04
CA ALA A 129 14.95 -2.75 2.50
C ALA A 129 14.05 -2.41 1.30
N THR A 130 12.74 -2.55 1.40
CA THR A 130 11.83 -2.27 0.29
C THR A 130 10.56 -1.57 0.76
N TYR A 131 10.13 -0.57 -0.01
CA TYR A 131 9.06 0.34 0.36
C TYR A 131 8.14 0.61 -0.84
N PRO A 132 6.82 0.68 -0.65
CA PRO A 132 5.90 1.13 -1.69
C PRO A 132 6.11 2.62 -1.96
N VAL A 133 5.89 3.05 -3.20
CA VAL A 133 6.06 4.45 -3.58
C VAL A 133 4.85 5.00 -4.33
N GLY A 134 4.58 6.29 -4.13
CA GLY A 134 3.77 7.08 -5.06
C GLY A 134 4.69 7.76 -6.08
N VAL A 135 4.26 7.84 -7.33
CA VAL A 135 5.09 8.33 -8.46
C VAL A 135 4.37 9.42 -9.25
N GLY A 136 5.07 9.96 -10.25
CA GLY A 136 4.55 11.00 -11.14
C GLY A 136 3.29 10.58 -11.91
N THR A 137 2.42 11.54 -12.20
CA THR A 137 1.26 11.33 -13.09
C THR A 137 1.71 11.01 -14.54
N ALA A 138 0.76 10.79 -15.45
CA ALA A 138 1.09 10.65 -16.87
C ALA A 138 1.61 11.96 -17.47
N GLU A 139 1.05 13.08 -17.03
CA GLU A 139 1.38 14.43 -17.48
C GLU A 139 2.72 14.91 -16.91
N ARG A 140 3.10 14.42 -15.73
CA ARG A 140 4.36 14.74 -15.04
C ARG A 140 5.04 13.48 -14.52
N PRO A 141 5.60 12.66 -15.44
CA PRO A 141 6.14 11.36 -15.08
C PRO A 141 7.41 11.47 -14.23
N THR A 142 7.66 10.45 -13.42
CA THR A 142 8.94 10.31 -12.72
C THR A 142 10.05 9.98 -13.73
N PRO A 143 11.20 10.66 -13.68
CA PRO A 143 12.29 10.43 -14.63
C PRO A 143 12.91 9.05 -14.45
N LYS A 144 13.22 8.39 -15.57
CA LYS A 144 13.97 7.12 -15.61
C LYS A 144 15.45 7.43 -15.77
N GLY A 145 16.32 6.59 -15.21
CA GLY A 145 17.76 6.69 -15.42
C GLY A 145 18.60 6.49 -14.17
N LEU A 146 19.89 6.81 -14.30
CA LEU A 146 20.87 6.79 -13.24
C LEU A 146 20.99 8.18 -12.61
N MET A 147 20.96 8.20 -11.29
CA MET A 147 21.01 9.40 -10.46
C MET A 147 21.80 9.09 -9.18
N SER A 148 21.94 10.09 -8.31
CA SER A 148 22.47 9.89 -6.96
C SER A 148 21.82 10.82 -5.95
N ILE A 149 21.93 10.50 -4.66
CA ILE A 149 21.52 11.39 -3.59
C ILE A 149 22.52 12.54 -3.46
N THR A 150 22.10 13.78 -3.72
CA THR A 150 22.95 14.97 -3.64
C THR A 150 22.92 15.63 -2.27
N ARG A 151 21.76 15.63 -1.62
CA ARG A 151 21.60 16.12 -0.24
C ARG A 151 20.42 15.48 0.45
N LYS A 152 20.34 15.68 1.76
CA LYS A 152 19.27 15.22 2.63
C LYS A 152 18.81 16.36 3.52
N LYS A 153 17.50 16.45 3.80
CA LYS A 153 16.96 17.47 4.72
C LYS A 153 15.85 16.86 5.58
N PHE A 154 16.03 16.95 6.89
CA PHE A 154 14.97 16.82 7.88
C PHE A 154 14.19 18.14 7.94
N GLN A 155 12.87 18.04 8.06
CA GLN A 155 11.91 19.15 8.05
C GLN A 155 12.20 20.12 6.88
N PRO A 156 12.05 19.68 5.62
CA PRO A 156 12.30 20.53 4.46
C PRO A 156 11.20 21.59 4.29
N THR A 157 11.59 22.82 3.99
CA THR A 157 10.65 23.79 3.39
C THR A 157 10.35 23.36 1.95
N TRP A 158 9.07 23.36 1.58
CA TRP A 158 8.66 23.15 0.19
C TRP A 158 8.56 24.49 -0.53
N TYR A 159 9.50 24.76 -1.43
CA TYR A 159 9.41 25.89 -2.35
C TYR A 159 8.54 25.47 -3.53
N VAL A 160 7.44 26.18 -3.75
CA VAL A 160 6.43 25.78 -4.74
C VAL A 160 7.00 25.99 -6.15
N PRO A 161 7.18 24.92 -6.96
CA PRO A 161 7.62 25.06 -8.33
C PRO A 161 6.64 25.90 -9.14
N ALA A 162 7.17 26.70 -10.08
CA ALA A 162 6.36 27.62 -10.89
C ALA A 162 5.23 26.91 -11.66
N SER A 163 5.49 25.70 -12.17
CA SER A 163 4.49 24.87 -12.85
C SER A 163 3.34 24.47 -11.94
N ILE A 164 3.63 24.02 -10.71
CA ILE A 164 2.61 23.66 -9.71
C ILE A 164 1.82 24.90 -9.28
N ALA A 165 2.49 26.03 -9.07
CA ALA A 165 1.81 27.29 -8.76
C ALA A 165 0.86 27.74 -9.88
N ALA A 166 1.21 27.48 -11.15
CA ALA A 166 0.34 27.77 -12.29
C ALA A 166 -0.93 26.92 -12.29
N ASP A 167 -0.82 25.60 -12.14
CA ASP A 167 -2.00 24.70 -12.12
C ASP A 167 -2.96 25.05 -10.98
N HIS A 168 -2.41 25.36 -9.81
CA HIS A 168 -3.18 25.73 -8.63
C HIS A 168 -3.93 27.06 -8.83
N ARG A 169 -3.34 28.02 -9.54
CA ARG A 169 -4.01 29.28 -9.90
C ARG A 169 -5.17 29.04 -10.86
N GLU A 170 -4.99 28.16 -11.84
CA GLU A 170 -6.06 27.79 -12.79
C GLU A 170 -7.26 27.15 -12.09
N LYS A 171 -7.01 26.34 -11.05
CA LYS A 171 -8.04 25.74 -10.19
C LYS A 171 -8.68 26.69 -9.17
N GLY A 172 -8.29 27.97 -9.16
CA GLY A 172 -8.78 28.95 -8.17
C GLY A 172 -8.25 28.72 -6.75
N ASP A 173 -7.12 28.04 -6.59
CA ASP A 173 -6.47 27.75 -5.30
C ASP A 173 -5.00 28.17 -5.29
N PRO A 174 -4.70 29.47 -5.36
CA PRO A 174 -3.32 29.94 -5.43
C PRO A 174 -2.53 29.48 -4.19
N LEU A 175 -1.41 28.81 -4.43
CA LEU A 175 -0.48 28.38 -3.39
C LEU A 175 0.44 29.53 -2.94
N PRO A 176 0.91 29.53 -1.68
CA PRO A 176 1.98 30.42 -1.26
C PRO A 176 3.29 30.11 -2.01
N ALA A 177 4.24 31.04 -2.01
CA ALA A 177 5.56 30.81 -2.64
C ALA A 177 6.35 29.66 -1.98
N MET A 178 6.10 29.41 -0.70
CA MET A 178 6.66 28.29 0.05
C MET A 178 5.72 27.80 1.13
N VAL A 179 5.85 26.52 1.49
CA VAL A 179 5.18 25.91 2.64
C VAL A 179 6.26 25.51 3.65
N PRO A 180 6.24 26.06 4.89
CA PRO A 180 7.22 25.71 5.90
C PRO A 180 7.05 24.25 6.37
N PRO A 181 8.01 23.71 7.15
CA PRO A 181 7.84 22.40 7.77
C PRO A 181 6.57 22.32 8.63
N GLY A 182 5.90 21.18 8.60
CA GLY A 182 4.70 20.92 9.39
C GLY A 182 3.69 20.01 8.67
N PRO A 183 2.52 19.74 9.28
CA PRO A 183 1.53 18.79 8.76
C PRO A 183 0.97 19.14 7.37
N LEU A 184 1.02 20.42 6.98
CA LEU A 184 0.54 20.90 5.68
C LEU A 184 1.61 20.76 4.58
N ASN A 185 2.85 20.45 4.93
CA ASN A 185 3.94 20.37 3.96
C ASN A 185 3.83 19.08 3.13
N PRO A 186 3.69 19.16 1.80
CA PRO A 186 3.53 17.97 0.97
C PRO A 186 4.78 17.11 0.84
N LEU A 187 5.95 17.63 1.24
CA LEU A 187 7.19 16.87 1.31
C LEU A 187 7.28 15.96 2.54
N GLY A 188 6.38 16.15 3.52
CA GLY A 188 6.49 15.51 4.83
C GLY A 188 7.74 15.98 5.59
N GLU A 189 8.22 15.13 6.49
CA GLU A 189 9.32 15.50 7.41
C GLU A 189 10.71 15.17 6.90
N HIS A 190 10.85 14.33 5.86
CA HIS A 190 12.14 13.86 5.38
C HIS A 190 12.19 13.92 3.85
N ALA A 191 13.29 14.41 3.31
CA ALA A 191 13.54 14.44 1.88
C ALA A 191 14.99 14.11 1.53
N LEU A 192 15.16 13.27 0.51
CA LEU A 192 16.39 12.96 -0.19
C LEU A 192 16.32 13.61 -1.57
N TYR A 193 17.33 14.39 -1.92
CA TYR A 193 17.36 15.15 -3.16
C TYR A 193 18.18 14.38 -4.19
N LEU A 194 17.65 14.26 -5.40
CA LEU A 194 18.32 13.58 -6.49
C LEU A 194 19.31 14.51 -7.21
N SER A 195 20.20 13.93 -8.00
CA SER A 195 21.09 14.67 -8.91
C SER A 195 20.35 15.22 -10.12
N GLU A 196 19.20 14.65 -10.46
CA GLU A 196 18.24 15.27 -11.37
C GLU A 196 17.53 16.41 -10.64
N SER A 197 17.80 17.64 -11.08
CA SER A 197 17.35 18.84 -10.38
C SER A 197 15.82 18.90 -10.30
N GLY A 198 15.31 19.25 -9.12
CA GLY A 198 13.87 19.35 -8.88
C GLY A 198 13.17 18.03 -8.50
N TYR A 199 13.88 16.89 -8.53
CA TYR A 199 13.31 15.60 -8.11
C TYR A 199 13.82 15.13 -6.75
N LEU A 200 12.90 14.55 -5.98
CA LEU A 200 13.13 14.14 -4.60
C LEU A 200 12.53 12.75 -4.36
N ILE A 201 13.11 12.03 -3.40
CA ILE A 201 12.46 10.94 -2.68
C ILE A 201 12.08 11.51 -1.31
N HIS A 202 10.79 11.60 -1.00
CA HIS A 202 10.31 12.31 0.18
C HIS A 202 9.08 11.66 0.81
N GLY A 203 8.73 12.10 2.04
CA GLY A 203 7.51 11.67 2.72
C GLY A 203 6.27 12.28 2.07
N THR A 204 5.11 12.17 2.69
CA THR A 204 3.94 12.89 2.19
C THR A 204 2.93 13.15 3.30
N ASN A 205 2.20 14.25 3.20
CA ASN A 205 1.01 14.49 4.00
C ASN A 205 -0.26 13.87 3.39
N LYS A 206 -0.18 13.22 2.22
CA LYS A 206 -1.25 12.45 1.57
C LYS A 206 -0.87 10.95 1.50
N PRO A 207 -0.86 10.19 2.61
CA PRO A 207 -0.45 8.77 2.61
C PRO A 207 -1.24 7.88 1.65
N ALA A 208 -2.52 8.18 1.41
CA ALA A 208 -3.32 7.46 0.42
C ALA A 208 -2.88 7.66 -1.04
N SER A 209 -1.82 8.44 -1.29
CA SER A 209 -1.18 8.55 -2.61
C SER A 209 -0.09 7.50 -2.87
N ILE A 210 0.27 6.68 -1.87
CA ILE A 210 1.29 5.65 -2.01
C ILE A 210 0.73 4.44 -2.76
N GLY A 211 1.46 3.99 -3.79
CA GLY A 211 0.95 3.05 -4.77
C GLY A 211 0.08 3.69 -5.85
N LEU A 212 0.12 5.01 -6.02
CA LEU A 212 -0.60 5.72 -7.10
C LEU A 212 0.33 6.65 -7.89
N ARG A 213 -0.10 6.98 -9.12
CA ARG A 213 0.48 8.04 -9.96
C ARG A 213 -0.13 9.38 -9.56
N ALA A 214 0.39 10.00 -8.51
CA ALA A 214 -0.27 11.12 -7.81
C ALA A 214 0.67 12.30 -7.49
N SER A 215 1.92 12.27 -7.97
CA SER A 215 2.91 13.33 -7.76
C SER A 215 3.19 14.10 -9.06
N ASN A 216 3.90 15.22 -8.93
CA ASN A 216 4.42 15.98 -10.07
C ASN A 216 5.82 15.49 -10.51
N GLY A 217 6.07 14.18 -10.42
CA GLY A 217 7.31 13.53 -10.83
C GLY A 217 8.22 13.05 -9.69
N CYS A 218 8.10 13.63 -8.49
CA CYS A 218 8.85 13.16 -7.31
C CYS A 218 8.37 11.78 -6.82
N ILE A 219 9.20 11.10 -6.04
CA ILE A 219 8.89 9.81 -5.43
C ILE A 219 8.41 10.05 -4.00
N ARG A 220 7.18 9.63 -3.70
CA ARG A 220 6.59 9.71 -2.35
C ARG A 220 6.71 8.37 -1.65
N LEU A 221 7.04 8.40 -0.36
CA LEU A 221 6.96 7.26 0.55
C LEU A 221 6.01 7.60 1.71
N TYR A 222 5.54 6.57 2.41
CA TYR A 222 4.89 6.79 3.70
C TYR A 222 5.84 7.53 4.68
N PRO A 223 5.32 8.36 5.60
CA PRO A 223 6.14 9.10 6.57
C PRO A 223 7.13 8.23 7.37
N GLU A 224 6.67 7.07 7.82
CA GLU A 224 7.43 6.06 8.54
C GLU A 224 8.54 5.40 7.69
N ASP A 225 8.28 5.20 6.41
CA ASP A 225 9.19 4.55 5.47
C ASP A 225 10.29 5.52 5.00
N ILE A 226 9.93 6.77 4.70
CA ILE A 226 10.94 7.78 4.34
C ILE A 226 11.91 8.05 5.47
N LYS A 227 11.45 8.01 6.74
CA LYS A 227 12.33 8.18 7.89
C LYS A 227 13.39 7.09 7.94
N GLN A 228 12.99 5.82 7.81
CA GLN A 228 13.91 4.68 7.80
C GLN A 228 14.90 4.75 6.63
N LEU A 229 14.40 5.04 5.42
CA LEU A 229 15.25 5.21 4.25
C LEU A 229 16.22 6.39 4.44
N PHE A 230 15.73 7.50 4.99
CA PHE A 230 16.55 8.66 5.29
C PHE A 230 17.68 8.31 6.24
N ASP A 231 17.42 7.68 7.37
CA ASP A 231 18.43 7.36 8.38
C ASP A 231 19.54 6.43 7.83
N THR A 232 19.22 5.61 6.83
CA THR A 232 20.11 4.56 6.31
C THR A 232 20.77 4.87 4.97
N THR A 233 20.43 6.00 4.34
CA THR A 233 20.92 6.38 3.01
C THR A 233 21.95 7.50 3.10
N PRO A 234 23.24 7.25 2.80
CA PRO A 234 24.26 8.29 2.68
C PRO A 234 24.03 9.24 1.50
N VAL A 235 24.66 10.43 1.55
CA VAL A 235 24.84 11.26 0.35
C VAL A 235 25.78 10.53 -0.61
N LYS A 236 25.60 10.74 -1.92
CA LYS A 236 26.24 10.02 -3.05
C LYS A 236 25.76 8.60 -3.28
N THR A 237 24.79 8.09 -2.51
CA THR A 237 24.18 6.78 -2.81
C THR A 237 23.61 6.79 -4.23
N PRO A 238 23.96 5.80 -5.08
CA PRO A 238 23.42 5.72 -6.43
C PRO A 238 21.94 5.38 -6.39
N VAL A 239 21.19 5.96 -7.33
CA VAL A 239 19.75 5.74 -7.51
C VAL A 239 19.51 5.34 -8.96
N ARG A 240 18.87 4.20 -9.19
CA ARG A 240 18.44 3.74 -10.50
C ARG A 240 16.92 3.71 -10.55
N ILE A 241 16.32 4.51 -11.43
CA ILE A 241 14.88 4.50 -11.67
C ILE A 241 14.60 3.80 -13.00
N MET A 242 13.78 2.77 -12.99
CA MET A 242 13.46 1.93 -14.14
C MET A 242 11.98 1.57 -14.19
N ASN A 243 11.56 0.97 -15.29
CA ASN A 243 10.21 0.46 -15.48
C ASN A 243 10.27 -0.99 -15.96
N GLN A 244 10.12 -1.95 -15.05
CA GLN A 244 10.14 -3.39 -15.33
C GLN A 244 8.78 -3.99 -14.93
N PRO A 245 7.79 -4.03 -15.84
CA PRO A 245 6.47 -4.58 -15.53
C PRO A 245 6.46 -6.09 -15.37
N TYR A 246 7.44 -6.80 -15.93
CA TYR A 246 7.55 -8.25 -15.84
C TYR A 246 8.89 -8.61 -15.19
N LEU A 247 8.83 -9.30 -14.06
CA LEU A 247 9.98 -9.68 -13.25
C LEU A 247 10.06 -11.21 -13.22
N ILE A 248 11.26 -11.76 -13.40
CA ILE A 248 11.53 -13.20 -13.30
C ILE A 248 12.61 -13.37 -12.26
N GLY A 249 12.36 -14.24 -11.28
CA GLY A 249 13.26 -14.46 -10.16
C GLY A 249 13.37 -15.93 -9.77
N ARG A 250 14.43 -16.26 -9.03
CA ARG A 250 14.68 -17.61 -8.52
C ARG A 250 14.68 -17.64 -7.00
N ARG A 251 14.13 -18.73 -6.44
CA ARG A 251 14.26 -19.08 -5.03
C ARG A 251 14.11 -20.59 -4.85
N ASN A 252 15.05 -21.20 -4.14
CA ASN A 252 15.06 -22.65 -3.83
C ASN A 252 14.90 -23.53 -5.08
N GLY A 253 15.60 -23.19 -6.17
CA GLY A 253 15.53 -23.93 -7.44
C GLY A 253 14.27 -23.68 -8.27
N MET A 254 13.25 -23.00 -7.72
CA MET A 254 12.01 -22.69 -8.43
C MET A 254 12.13 -21.36 -9.18
N ILE A 255 11.42 -21.28 -10.31
CA ILE A 255 11.31 -20.07 -11.13
C ILE A 255 9.99 -19.37 -10.80
N TYR A 256 10.06 -18.07 -10.53
CA TYR A 256 8.91 -17.21 -10.25
C TYR A 256 8.76 -16.17 -11.36
N LEU A 257 7.50 -15.81 -11.64
CA LEU A 257 7.11 -14.70 -12.49
C LEU A 257 6.20 -13.75 -11.71
N GLU A 258 6.46 -12.46 -11.80
CA GLU A 258 5.63 -11.39 -11.26
C GLU A 258 5.33 -10.41 -12.40
N ALA A 259 4.08 -10.02 -12.56
CA ALA A 259 3.62 -9.13 -13.61
C ALA A 259 2.78 -7.99 -13.03
N HIS A 260 3.06 -6.77 -13.45
CA HIS A 260 2.34 -5.55 -13.09
C HIS A 260 1.75 -4.90 -14.33
N THR A 261 0.65 -4.19 -14.15
CA THR A 261 0.04 -3.38 -15.21
C THR A 261 1.06 -2.32 -15.69
N PRO A 262 1.44 -2.32 -16.97
CA PRO A 262 2.39 -1.36 -17.50
C PRO A 262 1.86 0.08 -17.49
N PHE A 263 2.74 1.07 -17.32
CA PHE A 263 2.39 2.51 -17.30
C PHE A 263 2.01 3.08 -18.67
N GLU A 264 2.49 2.43 -19.72
CA GLU A 264 2.22 2.69 -21.14
C GLU A 264 1.75 1.35 -21.72
N GLU A 265 1.00 1.35 -22.82
CA GLU A 265 0.58 0.09 -23.44
C GLU A 265 1.78 -0.84 -23.64
N SER A 266 1.70 -2.06 -23.09
CA SER A 266 2.81 -3.00 -23.22
C SER A 266 3.02 -3.32 -24.69
N SER A 267 4.20 -3.03 -25.19
CA SER A 267 4.51 -3.40 -26.57
C SER A 267 4.55 -4.92 -26.68
N THR A 268 4.02 -5.47 -27.77
CA THR A 268 4.22 -6.89 -28.13
C THR A 268 5.70 -7.30 -28.13
N ALA A 269 6.62 -6.35 -28.31
CA ALA A 269 8.05 -6.57 -28.20
C ALA A 269 8.52 -6.88 -26.76
N GLU A 270 7.96 -6.24 -25.73
CA GLU A 270 8.30 -6.52 -24.33
C GLU A 270 7.88 -7.93 -23.93
N LEU A 271 6.64 -8.31 -24.23
CA LEU A 271 6.15 -9.67 -23.98
C LEU A 271 7.00 -10.70 -24.72
N LYS A 272 7.36 -10.48 -25.99
CA LYS A 272 8.27 -11.37 -26.74
C LYS A 272 9.63 -11.55 -26.03
N LYS A 273 10.18 -10.49 -25.43
CA LYS A 273 11.43 -10.59 -24.65
C LYS A 273 11.26 -11.47 -23.41
N VAL A 274 10.13 -11.35 -22.71
CA VAL A 274 9.79 -12.22 -21.56
C VAL A 274 9.73 -13.69 -22.00
N TYR A 275 8.97 -14.00 -23.05
CA TYR A 275 8.88 -15.36 -23.59
C TYR A 275 10.25 -15.93 -24.00
N ALA A 276 11.07 -15.14 -24.68
CA ALA A 276 12.41 -15.56 -25.08
C ALA A 276 13.32 -15.84 -23.87
N LYS A 277 13.23 -15.00 -22.82
CA LYS A 277 13.98 -15.18 -21.56
C LYS A 277 13.55 -16.46 -20.84
N LEU A 278 12.25 -16.73 -20.75
CA LEU A 278 11.71 -17.95 -20.13
C LEU A 278 12.14 -19.22 -20.90
N LYS A 279 12.04 -19.23 -22.23
CA LYS A 279 12.54 -20.36 -23.06
C LYS A 279 14.05 -20.60 -22.88
N LYS A 280 14.83 -19.52 -22.75
CA LYS A 280 16.27 -19.62 -22.45
C LYS A 280 16.51 -20.22 -21.06
N ILE A 281 15.68 -19.89 -20.07
CA ILE A 281 15.75 -20.48 -18.73
C ILE A 281 15.48 -21.99 -18.79
N GLU A 282 14.41 -22.44 -19.48
CA GLU A 282 14.13 -23.86 -19.68
C GLU A 282 15.33 -24.59 -20.29
N LYS A 283 15.84 -24.08 -21.41
CA LYS A 283 16.99 -24.67 -22.11
C LYS A 283 18.24 -24.76 -21.25
N ASN A 284 18.54 -23.73 -20.46
CA ASN A 284 19.77 -23.66 -19.68
C ASN A 284 19.70 -24.44 -18.36
N THR A 285 18.50 -24.66 -17.81
CA THR A 285 18.33 -25.32 -16.50
C THR A 285 17.79 -26.73 -16.61
N GLY A 286 17.20 -27.11 -17.74
CA GLY A 286 16.47 -28.37 -17.91
C GLY A 286 15.13 -28.40 -17.17
N LEU A 287 14.72 -27.31 -16.52
CA LEU A 287 13.42 -27.19 -15.87
C LEU A 287 12.32 -27.04 -16.92
N THR A 288 11.19 -27.69 -16.70
CA THR A 288 9.95 -27.44 -17.45
C THR A 288 9.18 -26.28 -16.81
N LEU A 289 8.75 -25.31 -17.62
CA LEU A 289 7.85 -24.25 -17.16
C LEU A 289 6.39 -24.59 -17.46
N ASP A 290 5.52 -24.15 -16.57
CA ASP A 290 4.07 -24.19 -16.69
C ASP A 290 3.61 -22.98 -17.50
N TRP A 291 3.49 -23.15 -18.83
CA TRP A 291 3.17 -22.08 -19.76
C TRP A 291 1.74 -21.53 -19.59
N ASP A 292 0.79 -22.35 -19.13
CA ASP A 292 -0.55 -21.89 -18.79
C ASP A 292 -0.52 -20.92 -17.60
N LYS A 293 0.28 -21.22 -16.56
CA LYS A 293 0.52 -20.26 -15.47
C LYS A 293 1.24 -19.01 -15.94
N VAL A 294 2.20 -19.10 -16.85
CA VAL A 294 2.89 -17.93 -17.42
C VAL A 294 1.88 -17.01 -18.08
N GLU A 295 1.05 -17.53 -18.98
CA GLU A 295 0.02 -16.76 -19.68
C GLU A 295 -0.96 -16.12 -18.71
N LYS A 296 -1.42 -16.88 -17.70
CA LYS A 296 -2.31 -16.37 -16.66
C LYS A 296 -1.69 -15.21 -15.87
N VAL A 297 -0.45 -15.33 -15.43
CA VAL A 297 0.23 -14.27 -14.66
C VAL A 297 0.39 -13.01 -15.49
N LEU A 298 0.79 -13.14 -16.77
CA LEU A 298 0.94 -12.02 -17.68
C LEU A 298 -0.39 -11.33 -18.01
N ALA A 299 -1.50 -12.09 -18.06
CA ALA A 299 -2.82 -11.55 -18.32
C ALA A 299 -3.45 -10.87 -17.09
N GLU A 300 -3.34 -11.47 -15.90
CA GLU A 300 -3.98 -10.94 -14.69
C GLU A 300 -3.20 -9.75 -14.08
N THR A 301 -1.87 -9.69 -14.25
CA THR A 301 -1.00 -8.62 -13.74
C THR A 301 -1.18 -8.29 -12.25
N ARG A 302 -1.42 -9.33 -11.42
CA ARG A 302 -1.75 -9.17 -9.98
C ARG A 302 -0.62 -8.63 -9.11
N GLY A 303 0.60 -8.50 -9.64
CA GLY A 303 1.77 -8.05 -8.88
C GLY A 303 2.16 -8.96 -7.73
N ILE A 304 1.93 -10.28 -7.87
CA ILE A 304 2.31 -11.30 -6.90
C ILE A 304 3.30 -12.25 -7.59
N PRO A 305 4.46 -12.57 -6.97
CA PRO A 305 5.34 -13.62 -7.46
C PRO A 305 4.62 -14.98 -7.46
N VAL A 306 4.52 -15.60 -8.64
CA VAL A 306 3.92 -16.93 -8.84
C VAL A 306 4.99 -17.90 -9.33
N VAL A 307 5.03 -19.09 -8.73
CA VAL A 307 5.88 -20.19 -9.19
C VAL A 307 5.39 -20.69 -10.55
N ILE A 308 6.27 -20.64 -11.55
CA ILE A 308 6.00 -21.08 -12.92
C ILE A 308 6.84 -22.28 -13.36
N SER A 309 7.76 -22.78 -12.53
CA SER A 309 8.41 -24.07 -12.78
C SER A 309 7.50 -25.23 -12.36
N ALA A 310 7.42 -26.28 -13.18
CA ALA A 310 6.66 -27.48 -12.86
C ALA A 310 7.27 -28.20 -11.64
N SER A 311 6.42 -28.63 -10.69
CA SER A 311 6.86 -29.51 -9.61
C SER A 311 7.24 -30.86 -10.23
N GLY A 312 8.45 -31.37 -9.98
CA GLY A 312 8.78 -32.75 -10.31
C GLY A 312 7.79 -33.71 -9.63
N ALA A 313 7.59 -34.89 -10.22
CA ALA A 313 6.73 -35.95 -9.67
C ALA A 313 7.28 -36.39 -8.29
N GLY A 314 6.81 -35.73 -7.22
CA GLY A 314 7.33 -35.90 -5.87
C GLY A 314 7.07 -34.69 -4.98
N GLY A 315 5.79 -34.43 -4.68
CA GLY A 315 5.33 -33.83 -3.42
C GLY A 315 5.91 -32.47 -2.99
N GLU A 316 5.38 -31.38 -3.55
CA GLU A 316 4.87 -30.22 -2.80
C GLU A 316 4.26 -29.24 -3.82
N THR A 317 2.96 -28.99 -3.71
CA THR A 317 2.31 -27.86 -4.38
C THR A 317 2.88 -26.57 -3.78
N ALA A 318 4.00 -26.10 -4.30
CA ALA A 318 4.66 -24.88 -3.86
C ALA A 318 3.90 -23.62 -4.31
N VAL A 319 2.66 -23.47 -3.86
CA VAL A 319 2.21 -22.16 -3.41
C VAL A 319 3.09 -21.91 -2.19
N ALA A 320 4.09 -21.03 -2.26
CA ALA A 320 4.88 -20.66 -1.10
C ALA A 320 3.92 -20.47 0.08
N GLU A 321 4.00 -21.33 1.11
CA GLU A 321 2.94 -21.49 2.11
C GLU A 321 2.50 -20.12 2.60
N THR A 322 1.29 -19.73 2.22
CA THR A 322 0.78 -18.39 2.49
C THR A 322 0.59 -18.28 3.99
N ILE A 323 1.21 -17.28 4.60
CA ILE A 323 1.18 -17.11 6.05
C ILE A 323 -0.22 -16.65 6.44
N LYS A 324 -0.90 -17.39 7.30
CA LYS A 324 -2.16 -16.93 7.90
C LYS A 324 -1.83 -16.01 9.07
N LEU A 325 -2.22 -14.75 8.99
CA LEU A 325 -2.03 -13.77 10.06
C LEU A 325 -3.27 -13.64 10.93
N ARG A 326 -3.06 -13.34 12.21
CA ARG A 326 -4.11 -12.75 13.05
C ARG A 326 -4.34 -11.30 12.63
N HIS A 327 -5.50 -10.77 12.99
CA HIS A 327 -5.74 -9.35 12.85
C HIS A 327 -4.92 -8.56 13.89
N PRO A 328 -4.23 -7.46 13.54
CA PRO A 328 -3.59 -6.56 14.50
C PRO A 328 -4.60 -5.99 15.51
N LEU A 329 -4.17 -5.70 16.74
CA LEU A 329 -5.03 -5.03 17.72
C LEU A 329 -5.42 -3.60 17.29
N ALA A 330 -4.56 -2.94 16.52
CA ALA A 330 -4.81 -1.64 15.93
C ALA A 330 -4.03 -1.50 14.62
N LEU A 331 -4.69 -0.93 13.59
CA LEU A 331 -4.04 -0.62 12.34
C LEU A 331 -3.24 0.68 12.44
N TYR A 332 -1.92 0.55 12.45
CA TYR A 332 -1.00 1.67 12.31
C TYR A 332 -1.38 2.63 11.15
N GLY A 333 -1.51 3.91 11.48
CA GLY A 333 -1.76 4.97 10.50
C GLY A 333 -3.20 5.06 10.00
N GLN A 334 -4.12 4.28 10.57
CA GLN A 334 -5.56 4.37 10.32
C GLN A 334 -6.10 5.75 10.72
N PRO A 335 -6.89 6.42 9.87
CA PRO A 335 -7.48 7.72 10.16
C PRO A 335 -8.29 7.71 11.47
N GLN A 336 -8.06 8.71 12.31
CA GLN A 336 -8.79 8.85 13.57
C GLN A 336 -10.01 9.75 13.37
N VAL A 337 -11.21 9.21 13.54
CA VAL A 337 -12.45 9.97 13.41
C VAL A 337 -12.93 10.34 14.82
N PRO A 338 -12.85 11.62 15.24
CA PRO A 338 -13.28 12.03 16.58
C PRO A 338 -14.76 11.73 16.82
N GLU A 339 -15.23 11.77 18.05
CA GLU A 339 -16.66 11.62 18.35
C GLU A 339 -17.50 12.77 17.77
N PHE A 340 -18.79 12.52 17.61
CA PHE A 340 -19.74 13.53 17.14
C PHE A 340 -20.05 14.51 18.26
N ARG A 341 -20.18 15.78 17.92
CA ARG A 341 -20.31 16.90 18.85
C ARG A 341 -21.31 17.89 18.30
N ILE A 342 -22.39 18.14 19.03
CA ILE A 342 -23.42 19.11 18.60
C ILE A 342 -22.93 20.56 18.61
N ASP A 343 -21.88 20.85 19.39
CA ASP A 343 -21.28 22.16 19.57
C ASP A 343 -20.11 22.44 18.60
N ALA A 344 -19.94 21.63 17.56
CA ALA A 344 -18.86 21.74 16.59
C ALA A 344 -19.37 22.12 15.19
N TRP A 345 -18.45 22.67 14.37
CA TRP A 345 -18.73 22.94 12.96
C TRP A 345 -18.56 21.67 12.11
N TYR A 346 -19.39 21.55 11.07
CA TYR A 346 -19.31 20.45 10.09
C TYR A 346 -19.45 20.96 8.66
N VAL A 347 -19.08 20.10 7.72
CA VAL A 347 -19.41 20.24 6.31
C VAL A 347 -20.26 19.03 5.89
N LEU A 348 -21.48 19.28 5.44
CA LEU A 348 -22.29 18.27 4.76
C LEU A 348 -21.74 18.07 3.36
N ALA A 349 -21.02 16.97 3.15
CA ALA A 349 -20.40 16.64 1.87
C ALA A 349 -21.43 16.10 0.88
N ALA A 350 -22.35 15.24 1.33
CA ALA A 350 -23.39 14.67 0.48
C ALA A 350 -24.57 14.14 1.30
N THR A 351 -25.72 13.98 0.63
CA THR A 351 -26.86 13.19 1.11
C THR A 351 -27.25 12.18 0.04
N MET A 352 -27.32 10.91 0.40
CA MET A 352 -27.57 9.82 -0.55
C MET A 352 -28.45 8.71 0.06
N ARG A 353 -28.98 7.84 -0.81
CA ARG A 353 -29.84 6.70 -0.40
C ARG A 353 -29.05 5.42 -0.19
N ASP A 354 -27.94 5.27 -0.88
CA ASP A 354 -27.09 4.10 -0.76
C ASP A 354 -26.15 4.26 0.45
N THR A 355 -26.17 3.27 1.35
CA THR A 355 -25.30 3.27 2.54
C THR A 355 -23.85 2.99 2.18
N VAL A 356 -23.60 2.11 1.20
CA VAL A 356 -22.25 1.73 0.76
C VAL A 356 -21.56 2.92 0.12
N GLU A 357 -22.23 3.65 -0.76
CA GLU A 357 -21.68 4.88 -1.35
C GLU A 357 -21.41 5.96 -0.30
N ALA A 358 -22.27 6.08 0.73
CA ALA A 358 -22.06 7.04 1.81
C ALA A 358 -20.83 6.67 2.64
N CYS A 359 -20.66 5.39 2.97
CA CYS A 359 -19.49 4.87 3.66
C CYS A 359 -18.23 5.03 2.82
N ARG A 360 -18.30 4.76 1.51
CA ARG A 360 -17.20 4.95 0.56
C ARG A 360 -16.72 6.40 0.55
N LEU A 361 -17.64 7.34 0.42
CA LEU A 361 -17.29 8.76 0.45
C LEU A 361 -16.67 9.13 1.80
N ALA A 362 -17.26 8.73 2.93
CA ALA A 362 -16.69 8.99 4.25
C ALA A 362 -15.26 8.43 4.38
N ALA A 363 -15.01 7.21 3.92
CA ALA A 363 -13.68 6.60 3.89
C ALA A 363 -12.69 7.40 3.03
N ILE A 364 -13.08 7.79 1.81
CA ILE A 364 -12.25 8.64 0.94
C ILE A 364 -11.88 9.96 1.63
N LEU A 365 -12.82 10.59 2.33
CA LEU A 365 -12.57 11.82 3.09
C LEU A 365 -11.59 11.60 4.24
N ASN A 366 -11.78 10.51 5.00
CA ASN A 366 -10.90 10.12 6.11
C ASN A 366 -9.46 9.88 5.66
N HIS A 367 -9.24 9.45 4.42
CA HIS A 367 -7.91 9.24 3.85
C HIS A 367 -7.33 10.44 3.09
N GLN A 368 -8.03 11.58 3.06
CA GLN A 368 -7.46 12.82 2.52
C GLN A 368 -6.25 13.28 3.33
N GLY A 369 -5.35 14.01 2.69
CA GLY A 369 -4.17 14.56 3.33
C GLY A 369 -4.10 16.08 3.21
N PRO A 370 -4.05 16.83 4.31
CA PRO A 370 -4.24 16.41 5.71
C PRO A 370 -5.63 15.78 5.96
N GLN A 371 -5.78 14.98 7.01
CA GLN A 371 -7.02 14.26 7.29
C GLN A 371 -8.26 15.18 7.30
N ILE A 372 -9.35 14.74 6.66
CA ILE A 372 -10.68 15.32 6.80
C ILE A 372 -11.54 14.27 7.52
N PRO A 373 -11.71 14.34 8.85
CA PRO A 373 -12.51 13.35 9.57
C PRO A 373 -13.95 13.39 9.01
N ALA A 374 -14.53 12.23 8.76
CA ALA A 374 -15.84 12.12 8.16
C ALA A 374 -16.60 10.90 8.67
N ARG A 375 -17.93 11.03 8.75
CA ARG A 375 -18.84 9.97 9.19
C ARG A 375 -20.14 9.98 8.41
N VAL A 376 -20.87 8.87 8.48
CA VAL A 376 -22.22 8.73 7.94
C VAL A 376 -23.24 8.83 9.07
N LEU A 377 -24.23 9.72 8.91
CA LEU A 377 -25.42 9.76 9.76
C LEU A 377 -26.63 9.28 8.97
N SER A 378 -27.30 8.24 9.48
CA SER A 378 -28.42 7.58 8.81
C SER A 378 -29.74 7.91 9.51
N LYS A 379 -30.73 8.43 8.77
CA LYS A 379 -32.10 8.64 9.28
C LYS A 379 -33.11 8.39 8.17
N SER A 380 -34.08 7.50 8.43
CA SER A 380 -35.21 7.20 7.52
C SER A 380 -34.77 6.86 6.09
N GLY A 381 -33.74 6.02 5.93
CA GLY A 381 -33.22 5.60 4.62
C GLY A 381 -32.45 6.68 3.83
N ARG A 382 -32.09 7.80 4.48
CA ARG A 382 -31.17 8.80 3.94
C ARG A 382 -29.88 8.83 4.76
N HIS A 383 -28.76 8.89 4.05
CA HIS A 383 -27.41 8.85 4.62
C HIS A 383 -26.72 10.19 4.33
N ARG A 384 -26.39 10.92 5.39
CA ARG A 384 -25.67 12.20 5.32
C ARG A 384 -24.21 11.95 5.63
N VAL A 385 -23.32 12.33 4.71
CA VAL A 385 -21.87 12.30 4.94
C VAL A 385 -21.44 13.64 5.51
N LEU A 386 -21.02 13.65 6.78
CA LEU A 386 -20.55 14.84 7.47
C LEU A 386 -19.04 14.77 7.65
N ALA A 387 -18.33 15.78 7.16
CA ALA A 387 -16.95 16.04 7.50
C ALA A 387 -16.86 16.93 8.75
N GLY A 388 -16.01 16.55 9.71
CA GLY A 388 -15.83 17.17 11.02
C GLY A 388 -15.78 16.14 12.17
N PRO A 389 -15.68 16.60 13.43
CA PRO A 389 -15.88 17.98 13.87
C PRO A 389 -14.72 18.93 13.51
N PHE A 390 -15.05 20.20 13.30
CA PHE A 390 -14.11 21.32 13.19
C PHE A 390 -14.30 22.29 14.35
N HIS A 391 -13.20 22.91 14.81
CA HIS A 391 -13.22 23.77 16.00
C HIS A 391 -13.90 25.12 15.74
N ASN A 392 -13.82 25.61 14.50
CA ASN A 392 -14.35 26.91 14.12
C ASN A 392 -14.81 26.92 12.65
N GLU A 393 -15.53 27.97 12.27
CA GLU A 393 -16.04 28.14 10.91
C GLU A 393 -14.92 28.19 9.86
N GLY A 394 -13.76 28.77 10.21
CA GLY A 394 -12.62 28.87 9.30
C GLY A 394 -12.06 27.50 8.90
N GLU A 395 -11.92 26.58 9.85
CA GLU A 395 -11.53 25.19 9.59
C GLU A 395 -12.55 24.46 8.70
N ALA A 396 -13.85 24.63 8.97
CA ALA A 396 -14.91 24.04 8.15
C ALA A 396 -14.93 24.62 6.71
N LYS A 397 -14.73 25.94 6.56
CA LYS A 397 -14.57 26.60 5.25
C LYS A 397 -13.36 26.06 4.49
N ASN A 398 -12.23 25.87 5.17
CA ASN A 398 -11.03 25.28 4.58
C ASN A 398 -11.27 23.83 4.14
N ALA A 399 -11.96 23.03 4.96
CA ALA A 399 -12.35 21.67 4.59
C ALA A 399 -13.27 21.66 3.37
N SER A 400 -14.33 22.48 3.35
CA SER A 400 -15.24 22.59 2.19
C SER A 400 -14.51 23.03 0.91
N LYS A 401 -13.59 24.00 1.01
CA LYS A 401 -12.74 24.41 -0.12
C LYS A 401 -11.91 23.23 -0.65
N ARG A 402 -11.31 22.43 0.24
CA ARG A 402 -10.54 21.23 -0.15
C ARG A 402 -11.42 20.16 -0.80
N LEU A 403 -12.62 19.91 -0.28
CA LEU A 403 -13.58 18.99 -0.89
C LEU A 403 -13.88 19.38 -2.34
N ARG A 404 -14.08 20.67 -2.60
CA ARG A 404 -14.34 21.18 -3.96
C ARG A 404 -13.13 21.01 -4.88
N ILE A 405 -11.91 21.31 -4.41
CA ILE A 405 -10.70 21.29 -5.24
C ILE A 405 -10.19 19.87 -5.49
N ASP A 406 -10.13 19.05 -4.44
CA ASP A 406 -9.52 17.72 -4.51
C ASP A 406 -10.52 16.65 -4.98
N LEU A 407 -11.83 16.86 -4.78
CA LEU A 407 -12.88 15.84 -4.99
C LEU A 407 -14.12 16.34 -5.74
N GLU A 408 -14.15 17.61 -6.18
CA GLU A 408 -15.29 18.20 -6.90
C GLU A 408 -16.61 18.15 -6.09
N ILE A 409 -16.52 18.25 -4.77
CA ILE A 409 -17.67 18.23 -3.86
C ILE A 409 -17.93 19.63 -3.28
N ASP A 410 -19.09 20.19 -3.61
CA ASP A 410 -19.59 21.43 -3.02
C ASP A 410 -20.23 21.18 -1.65
N GLY A 411 -19.40 21.24 -0.60
CA GLY A 411 -19.84 20.98 0.77
C GLY A 411 -20.59 22.16 1.42
N ILE A 412 -21.70 21.85 2.09
CA ILE A 412 -22.53 22.84 2.80
C ILE A 412 -22.07 22.97 4.26
N LEU A 413 -21.77 24.20 4.71
CA LEU A 413 -21.42 24.45 6.12
C LEU A 413 -22.62 24.19 7.05
N VAL A 414 -22.34 23.53 8.17
CA VAL A 414 -23.32 23.28 9.23
C VAL A 414 -22.78 23.87 10.52
N ALA A 415 -23.50 24.85 11.06
CA ALA A 415 -23.15 25.53 12.30
C ALA A 415 -23.44 24.66 13.53
N PRO A 416 -22.72 24.87 14.65
CA PRO A 416 -23.05 24.29 15.94
C PRO A 416 -24.50 24.57 16.35
N VAL A 417 -25.12 23.63 17.05
CA VAL A 417 -26.40 23.88 17.71
C VAL A 417 -26.13 24.75 18.94
N GLN A 418 -26.68 25.97 18.97
CA GLN A 418 -26.63 26.83 20.15
C GLN A 418 -27.64 26.32 21.19
N HIS A 419 -27.19 26.12 22.42
CA HIS A 419 -28.10 25.97 23.55
C HIS A 419 -28.57 27.37 23.96
N GLU A 420 -29.85 27.66 23.73
CA GLU A 420 -30.55 28.79 24.35
C GLU A 420 -30.76 28.56 25.85
#